data_AF-A0A1X0AHI0-F1
#
_entry.id   AF-A0A1X0AHI0-F1
#
_cell.length_a   1.000
_cell.length_b   1.000
_cell.length_c   1.000
_cell.angle_alpha   90.00
_cell.angle_beta   90.00
_cell.angle_gamma   90.00
#
_symmetry.space_group_name_H-M   'P 1'
#
loop_
_entity.id
_entity.type
_entity.pdbx_description
1 polymer ?
#
loop_
_entity_poly.entity_id
_entity_poly.type
_entity_poly.pdbx_seq_one_letter_code
_entity_poly.pdbx_strand_id
1 'polypeptide(L)'
;MSTASSIRRPIEAIAQRSNASQQCERRVRAALTKLIKSGAPFTVENVCTLAGVGKTFIYDKRRPDLTRAVLNARDASQAATTAKQHAGGENNTASWRERAVNAEALAKSLRQTIRDRESRISDLTGQLYDPEGTHLAESNAKLRQLVASLSGNLRDTELENRKLRRSLTAARANVKHERERSITLISGRHESKIPNEHPNMPLKKRL
;
A
#
# COMPACT_ATOMS: atom_id res chain seq x y z
N MET A 1 75.75 58.64 56.02
CA MET A 1 76.15 59.22 54.73
C MET A 1 76.53 58.09 53.79
N SER A 2 75.97 58.12 52.58
CA SER A 2 76.37 57.45 51.32
C SER A 2 77.83 56.99 51.23
N THR A 3 78.24 55.94 50.50
CA THR A 3 77.65 55.12 49.43
C THR A 3 78.68 54.03 49.12
N ALA A 4 78.26 52.78 48.91
CA ALA A 4 79.05 51.83 48.13
C ALA A 4 78.14 50.72 47.57
N SER A 5 77.54 50.97 46.40
CA SER A 5 76.83 49.94 45.62
C SER A 5 77.35 49.98 44.18
N SER A 6 78.38 49.18 43.92
CA SER A 6 78.85 48.78 42.58
C SER A 6 80.00 47.78 42.84
N ILE A 7 80.13 46.55 42.34
CA ILE A 7 79.76 45.92 41.07
C ILE A 7 79.72 44.39 41.36
N ARG A 8 78.55 43.78 41.53
CA ARG A 8 78.36 42.29 41.56
C ARG A 8 76.97 41.87 41.07
N ARG A 9 76.47 42.46 39.97
CA ARG A 9 75.10 42.22 39.46
C ARG A 9 74.92 41.59 38.05
N PRO A 10 75.95 41.15 37.28
CA PRO A 10 75.67 40.47 35.99
C PRO A 10 75.32 38.99 36.12
N ILE A 11 76.03 38.22 36.96
CA ILE A 11 75.99 36.75 36.92
C ILE A 11 74.72 36.19 37.57
N GLU A 12 74.32 36.73 38.72
CA GLU A 12 73.12 36.31 39.44
C GLU A 12 71.83 36.61 38.65
N ALA A 13 71.78 37.74 37.95
CA ALA A 13 70.64 38.11 37.10
C ALA A 13 70.51 37.21 35.86
N ILE A 14 71.64 36.75 35.30
CA ILE A 14 71.65 35.80 34.18
C ILE A 14 71.19 34.41 34.65
N ALA A 15 71.67 33.96 35.82
CA ALA A 15 71.28 32.68 36.41
C ALA A 15 69.78 32.62 36.78
N GLN A 16 69.22 33.73 37.29
CA GLN A 16 67.78 33.83 37.56
C GLN A 16 66.96 33.74 36.26
N ARG A 17 67.41 34.39 35.19
CA ARG A 17 66.75 34.33 33.87
C ARG A 17 66.83 32.93 33.25
N SER A 18 67.96 32.22 33.37
CA SER A 18 68.08 30.85 32.87
C SER A 18 67.16 29.89 33.62
N ASN A 19 67.05 30.01 34.93
CA ASN A 19 66.18 29.17 35.75
C ASN A 19 64.70 29.39 35.44
N ALA A 20 64.26 30.64 35.30
CA ALA A 20 62.89 30.97 34.90
C ALA A 20 62.57 30.38 33.51
N SER A 21 63.52 30.46 32.57
CA SER A 21 63.37 29.94 31.23
C SER A 21 63.27 28.41 31.18
N GLN A 22 64.00 27.69 32.04
CA GLN A 22 63.89 26.24 32.20
C GLN A 22 62.57 25.82 32.84
N GLN A 23 62.07 26.58 33.82
CA GLN A 23 60.79 26.31 34.48
C GLN A 23 59.62 26.46 33.49
N CYS A 24 59.64 27.51 32.66
CA CYS A 24 58.67 27.69 31.58
C CYS A 24 58.71 26.53 30.57
N GLU A 25 59.89 26.00 30.24
CA GLU A 25 60.04 24.86 29.33
C GLU A 25 59.46 23.57 29.92
N ARG A 26 59.68 23.32 31.21
CA ARG A 26 59.06 22.19 31.94
C ARG A 26 57.53 22.29 31.92
N ARG A 27 56.97 23.49 32.12
CA ARG A 27 55.51 23.72 32.06
C ARG A 27 54.95 23.43 30.67
N VAL A 28 55.64 23.85 29.61
CA VAL A 28 55.24 23.54 28.22
C VAL A 28 55.24 22.04 27.95
N ARG A 29 56.29 21.32 28.35
CA ARG A 29 56.33 19.86 28.19
C ARG A 29 55.20 19.16 28.96
N ALA A 30 54.94 19.58 30.20
CA ALA A 30 53.84 19.02 31.00
C ALA A 30 52.46 19.29 30.39
N ALA A 31 52.24 20.50 29.86
CA ALA A 31 51.02 20.86 29.14
C ALA A 31 50.85 20.02 27.87
N LEU A 32 51.93 19.81 27.12
CA LEU A 32 51.93 18.98 25.92
C LEU A 32 51.55 17.53 26.24
N THR A 33 52.12 16.92 27.28
CA THR A 33 51.78 15.56 27.71
C THR A 33 50.30 15.44 28.09
N LYS A 34 49.73 16.44 28.77
CA LYS A 34 48.30 16.46 29.13
C LYS A 34 47.41 16.54 27.89
N LEU A 35 47.76 17.37 26.92
CA LEU A 35 47.01 17.54 25.67
C LEU A 35 47.13 16.33 24.74
N ILE A 36 48.28 15.67 24.70
CA ILE A 36 48.42 14.40 23.99
C ILE A 36 47.56 13.33 24.66
N LYS A 37 47.57 13.26 26.00
CA LYS A 37 46.79 12.26 26.76
C LYS A 37 45.27 12.46 26.63
N SER A 38 44.79 13.69 26.45
CA SER A 38 43.36 13.93 26.24
C SER A 38 42.88 13.39 24.89
N GLY A 39 43.78 13.16 23.93
CA GLY A 39 43.46 12.62 22.61
C GLY A 39 42.60 13.54 21.73
N ALA A 40 42.29 14.75 22.21
CA ALA A 40 41.53 15.74 21.47
C ALA A 40 42.48 16.59 20.61
N PRO A 41 42.05 17.02 19.41
CA PRO A 41 42.84 17.93 18.58
C PRO A 41 43.06 19.24 19.33
N PHE A 42 44.31 19.70 19.39
CA PHE A 42 44.66 20.94 20.07
C PHE A 42 45.51 21.85 19.19
N THR A 43 45.60 23.12 19.58
CA THR A 43 46.40 24.14 18.90
C THR A 43 47.58 24.58 19.77
N VAL A 44 48.53 25.30 19.18
CA VAL A 44 49.65 25.91 19.93
C VAL A 44 49.14 26.88 21.00
N GLU A 45 47.98 27.49 20.78
CA GLU A 45 47.33 28.37 21.75
C GLU A 45 46.87 27.61 23.00
N ASN A 46 46.31 26.42 22.83
CA ASN A 46 45.93 25.55 23.95
C ASN A 46 47.15 25.13 24.78
N VAL A 47 48.31 24.94 24.14
CA VAL A 47 49.57 24.68 24.84
C VAL A 47 50.03 25.92 25.62
N CYS A 48 49.92 27.11 25.02
CA CYS A 48 50.28 28.39 25.66
C CYS A 48 49.41 28.67 26.89
N THR A 49 48.09 28.51 26.78
CA THR A 49 47.14 28.75 27.88
C THR A 49 47.35 27.76 29.01
N LEU A 50 47.55 26.48 28.72
CA LEU A 50 47.76 25.45 29.73
C LEU A 50 49.13 25.55 30.42
N ALA A 51 50.17 25.99 29.70
CA ALA A 51 51.51 26.17 30.25
C ALA A 51 51.72 27.55 30.90
N GLY A 52 50.85 28.53 30.64
CA GLY A 52 50.99 29.91 31.09
C GLY A 52 52.22 30.60 30.49
N VAL A 53 52.44 30.42 29.18
CA VAL A 53 53.54 31.05 28.41
C VAL A 53 52.99 31.70 27.13
N GLY A 54 53.69 32.71 26.62
CA GLY A 54 53.34 33.34 25.35
C GLY A 54 53.78 32.53 24.12
N LYS A 55 53.13 32.78 22.97
CA LYS A 55 53.49 32.14 21.68
C LYS A 55 54.95 32.38 21.30
N THR A 56 55.49 33.56 21.61
CA THR A 56 56.89 33.93 21.35
C THR A 56 57.89 33.03 22.07
N PHE A 57 57.54 32.50 23.24
CA PHE A 57 58.40 31.58 23.98
C PHE A 57 58.52 30.20 23.30
N ILE A 58 57.45 29.75 22.65
CA ILE A 58 57.44 28.49 21.88
C ILE A 58 58.20 28.64 20.56
N TYR A 59 58.09 29.81 19.91
CA TYR A 59 58.76 30.10 18.64
C TYR A 59 60.16 30.73 18.79
N ASP A 60 60.73 30.75 19.99
CA ASP A 60 62.06 31.30 20.20
C ASP A 60 63.11 30.46 19.45
N LYS A 61 63.90 31.12 18.60
CA LYS A 61 64.97 30.51 17.79
C LYS A 61 66.03 29.82 18.64
N ARG A 62 66.14 30.19 19.92
CA ARG A 62 67.05 29.56 20.89
C ARG A 62 66.61 28.16 21.30
N ARG A 63 65.38 27.74 20.96
CA ARG A 63 64.73 26.51 21.44
C ARG A 63 64.01 25.73 20.32
N PRO A 64 64.71 25.40 19.23
CA PRO A 64 64.09 24.76 18.06
C PRO A 64 63.43 23.42 18.41
N ASP A 65 63.98 22.68 19.37
CA ASP A 65 63.45 21.37 19.80
C ASP A 65 62.09 21.49 20.48
N LEU A 66 61.87 22.56 21.25
CA LEU A 66 60.58 22.81 21.90
C LEU A 66 59.52 23.18 20.86
N THR A 67 59.88 24.04 19.91
CA THR A 67 59.00 24.40 18.78
C THR A 67 58.60 23.14 18.01
N ARG A 68 59.59 22.30 17.65
CA ARG A 68 59.36 21.06 16.90
C ARG A 68 58.49 20.08 17.66
N ALA A 69 58.70 19.89 18.95
CA ALA A 69 57.88 19.00 19.78
C ALA A 69 56.42 19.45 19.81
N VAL A 70 56.16 20.75 20.00
CA VAL A 70 54.80 21.29 20.05
C VAL A 70 54.09 21.19 18.70
N LEU A 71 54.79 21.51 17.60
CA LEU A 71 54.22 21.44 16.26
C LEU A 71 53.95 19.98 15.84
N ASN A 72 54.89 19.06 16.07
CA ASN A 72 54.70 17.65 15.75
C ASN A 72 53.52 17.04 16.51
N ALA A 73 53.40 17.35 17.80
CA ALA A 73 52.30 16.85 18.63
C ALA A 73 50.95 17.45 18.22
N ARG A 74 50.92 18.73 17.85
CA ARG A 74 49.74 19.37 17.24
C ARG A 74 49.36 18.62 15.96
N ASP A 75 50.29 18.45 15.03
CA ASP A 75 50.03 17.85 13.72
C ASP A 75 49.56 16.40 13.86
N ALA A 76 50.16 15.63 14.77
CA ALA A 76 49.69 14.29 15.10
C ALA A 76 48.25 14.26 15.63
N SER A 77 47.88 15.19 16.53
CA SER A 77 46.52 15.28 17.08
C SER A 77 45.47 15.66 16.03
N GLN A 78 45.83 16.55 15.10
CA GLN A 78 44.95 16.97 14.01
C GLN A 78 44.78 15.85 12.98
N ALA A 79 45.89 15.21 12.57
CA ALA A 79 45.88 14.09 11.61
C ALA A 79 45.01 12.91 12.11
N ALA A 80 45.09 12.58 13.39
CA ALA A 80 44.26 11.51 13.98
C ALA A 80 42.75 11.82 13.92
N THR A 81 42.37 13.08 14.08
CA THR A 81 40.96 13.51 14.02
C THR A 81 40.42 13.45 12.60
N THR A 82 41.19 13.97 11.63
CA THR A 82 40.82 13.95 10.21
C THR A 82 40.66 12.52 9.69
N ALA A 83 41.58 11.61 10.01
CA ALA A 83 41.48 10.20 9.62
C ALA A 83 40.20 9.53 10.15
N LYS A 84 39.81 9.80 11.40
CA LYS A 84 38.59 9.26 12.01
C LYS A 84 37.32 9.81 11.36
N GLN A 85 37.31 11.09 11.00
CA GLN A 85 36.18 11.72 10.30
C GLN A 85 36.00 11.16 8.88
N HIS A 86 37.09 10.94 8.14
CA HIS A 86 37.03 10.34 6.80
C HIS A 86 36.49 8.90 6.86
N ALA A 87 37.01 8.05 7.75
CA ALA A 87 36.55 6.67 7.88
C ALA A 87 35.06 6.57 8.28
N GLY A 88 34.58 7.44 9.18
CA GLY A 88 33.16 7.50 9.54
C GLY A 88 32.26 7.98 8.40
N GLY A 89 32.73 8.97 7.63
CA GLY A 89 32.02 9.50 6.46
C GLY A 89 31.89 8.47 5.34
N GLU A 90 32.96 7.75 5.01
CA GLU A 90 32.95 6.72 3.97
C GLU A 90 31.96 5.60 4.29
N ASN A 91 32.00 5.06 5.52
CA ASN A 91 31.08 4.01 5.96
C ASN A 91 29.60 4.46 5.93
N ASN A 92 29.32 5.69 6.36
CA ASN A 92 27.94 6.21 6.34
C ASN A 92 27.46 6.45 4.90
N THR A 93 28.32 6.97 4.02
CA THR A 93 27.96 7.16 2.61
C THR A 93 27.80 5.83 1.87
N ALA A 94 28.58 4.80 2.20
CA ALA A 94 28.40 3.46 1.67
C ALA A 94 27.04 2.87 2.08
N SER A 95 26.67 3.01 3.36
CA SER A 95 25.37 2.58 3.88
C SER A 95 24.19 3.30 3.18
N TRP A 96 24.33 4.58 2.86
CA TRP A 96 23.25 5.32 2.18
C TRP A 96 23.10 4.90 0.72
N ARG A 97 24.21 4.67 0.03
CA ARG A 97 24.20 4.16 -1.35
C ARG A 97 23.54 2.79 -1.42
N GLU A 98 23.89 1.88 -0.51
CA GLU A 98 23.28 0.55 -0.44
C GLU A 98 21.77 0.63 -0.17
N ARG A 99 21.34 1.47 0.77
CA ARG A 99 19.91 1.70 1.03
C ARG A 99 19.17 2.28 -0.16
N ALA A 100 19.78 3.22 -0.90
CA ALA A 100 19.20 3.78 -2.10
C ALA A 100 19.03 2.73 -3.20
N VAL A 101 20.06 1.90 -3.46
CA VAL A 101 20.00 0.82 -4.45
C VAL A 101 18.93 -0.21 -4.09
N ASN A 102 18.81 -0.59 -2.82
CA ASN A 102 17.78 -1.51 -2.37
C ASN A 102 16.37 -0.92 -2.53
N ALA A 103 16.18 0.35 -2.16
CA ALA A 103 14.91 1.05 -2.36
C ALA A 103 14.53 1.15 -3.84
N GLU A 104 15.49 1.40 -4.73
CA GLU A 104 15.27 1.39 -6.18
C GLU A 104 14.88 0.00 -6.70
N ALA A 105 15.54 -1.05 -6.24
CA ALA A 105 15.21 -2.42 -6.62
C ALA A 105 13.79 -2.80 -6.19
N LEU A 106 13.42 -2.46 -4.95
CA LEU A 106 12.06 -2.64 -4.43
C LEU A 106 11.04 -1.82 -5.23
N ALA A 107 11.32 -0.55 -5.51
CA ALA A 107 10.41 0.29 -6.30
C ALA A 107 10.19 -0.27 -7.71
N LYS A 108 11.24 -0.80 -8.35
CA LYS A 108 11.13 -1.48 -9.64
C LYS A 108 10.29 -2.74 -9.56
N SER A 109 10.49 -3.58 -8.53
CA SER A 109 9.71 -4.81 -8.38
C SER A 109 8.24 -4.52 -8.13
N LEU A 110 7.91 -3.55 -7.26
CA LEU A 110 6.51 -3.13 -7.03
C LEU A 110 5.86 -2.57 -8.30
N ARG A 111 6.57 -1.74 -9.08
CA ARG A 111 6.06 -1.23 -10.37
C ARG A 111 5.83 -2.34 -11.39
N GLN A 112 6.62 -3.41 -11.36
CA GLN A 112 6.36 -4.58 -12.20
C GLN A 112 5.09 -5.29 -11.74
N THR A 113 4.96 -5.58 -10.44
CA THR A 113 3.77 -6.22 -9.87
C THR A 113 2.49 -5.42 -10.12
N ILE A 114 2.54 -4.09 -10.06
CA ILE A 114 1.39 -3.24 -10.39
C ILE A 114 1.01 -3.42 -11.86
N ARG A 115 1.97 -3.37 -12.79
CA ARG A 115 1.70 -3.57 -14.22
C ARG A 115 1.13 -4.96 -14.51
N ASP A 116 1.66 -6.00 -13.87
CA ASP A 116 1.16 -7.37 -14.03
C ASP A 116 -0.27 -7.52 -13.48
N ARG A 117 -0.61 -6.78 -12.43
CA ARG A 117 -1.98 -6.74 -11.89
C ARG A 117 -2.92 -5.95 -12.78
N GLU A 118 -2.49 -4.80 -13.30
CA GLU A 118 -3.27 -3.97 -14.21
C GLU A 118 -3.58 -4.70 -15.52
N SER A 119 -2.61 -5.43 -16.09
CA SER A 119 -2.86 -6.27 -17.27
C SER A 119 -3.86 -7.37 -16.95
N ARG A 120 -3.73 -8.04 -15.80
CA ARG A 120 -4.69 -9.07 -15.39
C ARG A 120 -6.10 -8.51 -15.17
N ILE A 121 -6.22 -7.32 -14.57
CA ILE A 121 -7.50 -6.63 -14.41
C ILE A 121 -8.06 -6.30 -15.79
N SER A 122 -7.27 -5.75 -16.71
CA SER A 122 -7.69 -5.46 -18.08
C SER A 122 -8.23 -6.70 -18.79
N ASP A 123 -7.51 -7.82 -18.71
CA ASP A 123 -7.94 -9.10 -19.30
C ASP A 123 -9.27 -9.58 -18.71
N LEU A 124 -9.40 -9.56 -17.38
CA LEU A 124 -10.61 -9.98 -16.69
C LEU A 124 -11.79 -9.05 -17.00
N THR A 125 -11.54 -7.74 -17.09
CA THR A 125 -12.58 -6.79 -17.49
C THR A 125 -13.01 -7.03 -18.93
N GLY A 126 -12.08 -7.31 -19.84
CA GLY A 126 -12.40 -7.67 -21.23
C GLY A 126 -13.28 -8.93 -21.33
N GLN A 127 -13.07 -9.92 -20.46
CA GLN A 127 -13.91 -11.12 -20.38
C GLN A 127 -15.35 -10.87 -19.91
N LEU A 128 -15.64 -9.71 -19.31
CA LEU A 128 -17.00 -9.33 -18.92
C LEU A 128 -17.80 -8.73 -20.08
N TYR A 129 -17.15 -8.42 -21.21
CA TYR A 129 -17.78 -7.89 -22.40
C TYR A 129 -17.88 -8.96 -23.49
N ASP A 130 -18.96 -8.91 -24.25
CA ASP A 130 -19.09 -9.68 -25.49
C ASP A 130 -18.29 -8.99 -26.63
N PRO A 131 -18.08 -9.64 -27.79
CA PRO A 131 -17.33 -9.03 -28.90
C PRO A 131 -17.98 -7.76 -29.47
N GLU A 132 -19.26 -7.50 -29.18
CA GLU A 132 -19.97 -6.28 -29.59
C GLU A 132 -19.85 -5.16 -28.53
N GLY A 133 -19.09 -5.39 -27.45
CA GLY A 133 -18.85 -4.42 -26.38
C GLY A 133 -20.00 -4.30 -25.38
N THR A 134 -20.96 -5.23 -25.38
CA THR A 134 -22.04 -5.28 -24.40
C THR A 134 -21.60 -6.03 -23.16
N HIS A 135 -21.91 -5.46 -21.99
CA HIS A 135 -21.58 -6.10 -20.71
C HIS A 135 -22.44 -7.36 -20.51
N LEU A 136 -21.79 -8.53 -20.40
CA LEU A 136 -22.44 -9.85 -20.36
C LEU A 136 -23.44 -10.00 -19.20
N ALA A 137 -23.21 -9.33 -18.06
CA ALA A 137 -24.15 -9.38 -16.94
C ALA A 137 -25.48 -8.68 -17.25
N GLU A 138 -25.44 -7.57 -18.00
CA GLU A 138 -26.64 -6.85 -18.42
C GLU A 138 -27.41 -7.64 -19.47
N SER A 139 -26.71 -8.22 -20.45
CA SER A 139 -27.32 -9.11 -21.44
C SER A 139 -27.99 -10.31 -20.77
N ASN A 140 -27.35 -10.93 -19.78
CA ASN A 140 -27.95 -12.02 -19.00
C ASN A 140 -29.17 -11.56 -18.19
N ALA A 141 -29.15 -10.36 -17.62
CA ALA A 141 -30.31 -9.81 -16.91
C ALA A 141 -31.50 -9.58 -17.85
N LYS A 142 -31.26 -9.00 -19.03
CA LYS A 142 -32.27 -8.79 -20.09
C LYS A 142 -32.84 -10.12 -20.58
N LEU A 143 -32.00 -11.12 -20.84
CA LEU A 143 -32.43 -12.45 -21.26
C LEU A 143 -33.30 -13.11 -20.18
N ARG A 144 -32.95 -13.01 -18.90
CA ARG A 144 -33.77 -13.56 -17.81
C ARG A 144 -35.15 -12.89 -17.71
N GLN A 145 -35.20 -11.56 -17.86
CA GLN A 145 -36.48 -10.83 -17.90
C GLN A 145 -37.35 -11.27 -19.07
N LEU A 146 -36.75 -11.44 -20.26
CA LEU A 146 -37.45 -11.87 -21.46
C LEU A 146 -37.94 -13.32 -21.35
N VAL A 147 -37.16 -14.22 -20.77
CA VAL A 147 -37.60 -15.59 -20.49
C VAL A 147 -38.77 -15.60 -19.49
N ALA A 148 -38.71 -14.77 -18.45
CA ALA A 148 -39.79 -14.67 -17.47
C ALA A 148 -41.09 -14.15 -18.10
N SER A 149 -41.01 -13.11 -18.94
CA SER A 149 -42.18 -12.55 -19.62
C SER A 149 -42.78 -13.53 -20.63
N LEU A 150 -41.95 -14.17 -21.46
CA LEU A 150 -42.43 -15.18 -22.41
C LEU A 150 -43.04 -16.40 -21.71
N SER A 151 -42.46 -16.84 -20.59
CA SER A 151 -43.02 -17.93 -19.79
C SER A 151 -44.37 -17.56 -19.17
N GLY A 152 -44.54 -16.29 -18.75
CA GLY A 152 -45.83 -15.75 -18.30
C GLY A 152 -46.86 -15.79 -19.41
N ASN A 153 -46.54 -15.19 -20.56
CA ASN A 153 -47.42 -15.17 -21.73
C ASN A 153 -47.82 -16.58 -22.20
N LEU A 154 -46.88 -17.53 -22.19
CA LEU A 154 -47.16 -18.93 -22.53
C LEU A 154 -48.17 -19.55 -21.55
N ARG A 155 -48.01 -19.33 -20.24
CA ARG A 155 -48.98 -19.82 -19.24
C ARG A 155 -50.36 -19.19 -19.44
N ASP A 156 -50.43 -17.89 -19.69
CA ASP A 156 -51.69 -17.18 -19.90
C ASP A 156 -52.42 -17.69 -21.15
N THR A 157 -51.68 -17.85 -22.25
CA THR A 157 -52.24 -18.40 -23.50
C THR A 157 -52.69 -19.85 -23.35
N GLU A 158 -51.96 -20.67 -22.59
CA GLU A 158 -52.42 -22.03 -22.26
C GLU A 158 -53.70 -22.04 -21.42
N LEU A 159 -53.82 -21.15 -20.43
CA LEU A 159 -55.02 -21.03 -19.60
C LEU A 159 -56.23 -20.62 -20.44
N GLU A 160 -56.08 -19.62 -21.31
CA GLU A 160 -57.12 -19.20 -22.23
C GLU A 160 -57.49 -20.30 -23.23
N ASN A 161 -56.50 -21.04 -23.77
CA ASN A 161 -56.79 -22.18 -24.65
C ASN A 161 -57.61 -23.26 -23.94
N ARG A 162 -57.25 -23.61 -22.68
CA ARG A 162 -58.02 -24.55 -21.85
C ARG A 162 -59.44 -24.05 -21.57
N LYS A 163 -59.61 -22.75 -21.33
CA LYS A 163 -60.93 -22.12 -21.12
C LYS A 163 -61.79 -22.20 -22.39
N LEU A 164 -61.23 -21.84 -23.55
CA LEU A 164 -61.91 -21.93 -24.84
C LEU A 164 -62.29 -23.37 -25.18
N ARG A 165 -61.40 -24.35 -24.94
CA ARG A 165 -61.70 -25.78 -25.14
C ARG A 165 -62.85 -26.25 -24.25
N ARG A 166 -62.87 -25.85 -22.98
CA ARG A 166 -63.99 -26.16 -22.07
C ARG A 166 -65.30 -25.55 -22.56
N SER A 167 -65.27 -24.28 -22.97
CA SER A 167 -66.43 -23.59 -23.55
C SER A 167 -66.95 -24.28 -24.81
N LEU A 168 -66.06 -24.64 -25.75
CA LEU A 168 -66.40 -25.39 -26.95
C LEU A 168 -67.05 -26.75 -26.63
N THR A 169 -66.50 -27.45 -25.64
CA THR A 169 -67.03 -28.76 -25.21
C THR A 169 -68.43 -28.60 -24.61
N ALA A 170 -68.66 -27.59 -23.78
CA ALA A 170 -69.97 -27.27 -23.23
C ALA A 170 -70.98 -26.88 -24.32
N ALA A 171 -70.59 -26.02 -25.27
CA ALA A 171 -71.44 -25.63 -26.39
C ALA A 171 -71.83 -26.84 -27.26
N ARG A 172 -70.88 -27.74 -27.54
CA ARG A 172 -71.16 -28.99 -28.27
C ARG A 172 -72.11 -29.91 -27.50
N ALA A 173 -71.94 -30.03 -26.18
CA ALA A 173 -72.85 -30.80 -25.33
C ALA A 173 -74.27 -30.22 -25.33
N ASN A 174 -74.40 -28.89 -25.23
CA ASN A 174 -75.69 -28.21 -25.31
C ASN A 174 -76.39 -28.45 -26.65
N VAL A 175 -75.68 -28.31 -27.77
CA VAL A 175 -76.24 -28.60 -29.11
C VAL A 175 -76.69 -30.05 -29.23
N LYS A 176 -75.91 -31.00 -28.68
CA LYS A 176 -76.30 -32.42 -28.65
C LYS A 176 -77.57 -32.62 -27.84
N HIS A 177 -77.65 -32.02 -26.65
CA HIS A 177 -78.80 -32.13 -25.76
C HIS A 177 -80.07 -31.53 -26.38
N GLU A 178 -79.98 -30.35 -27.00
CA GLU A 178 -81.13 -29.73 -27.68
C GLU A 178 -81.59 -30.54 -28.90
N ARG A 179 -80.66 -31.19 -29.62
CA ARG A 179 -81.03 -32.13 -30.70
C ARG A 179 -81.78 -33.34 -30.15
N GLU A 180 -81.28 -33.95 -29.08
CA GLU A 180 -81.95 -35.08 -28.40
C GLU A 180 -83.35 -34.68 -27.92
N ARG A 181 -83.50 -33.50 -27.29
CA ARG A 181 -84.80 -32.96 -26.87
C ARG A 181 -85.74 -32.70 -28.04
N SER A 182 -85.24 -32.19 -29.16
CA SER A 182 -86.05 -31.97 -30.36
C SER A 182 -86.56 -33.28 -30.95
N ILE A 183 -85.72 -34.32 -30.99
CA ILE A 183 -86.09 -35.66 -31.46
C ILE A 183 -87.18 -36.25 -30.56
N THR A 184 -87.03 -36.19 -29.23
CA THR A 184 -88.03 -36.73 -28.30
C THR A 184 -89.37 -36.02 -28.42
N LEU A 185 -89.39 -34.70 -28.56
CA LEU A 185 -90.62 -33.93 -28.79
C LEU A 185 -91.31 -34.29 -30.12
N ILE A 186 -90.55 -34.49 -31.19
CA ILE A 186 -91.10 -34.91 -32.49
C ILE A 186 -91.68 -36.33 -32.40
N SER A 187 -90.97 -37.26 -31.76
CA SER A 187 -91.43 -38.63 -31.56
C SER A 187 -92.70 -38.69 -30.71
N GLY A 188 -92.72 -37.98 -29.57
CA GLY A 188 -93.90 -37.92 -28.70
C GLY A 188 -95.11 -37.23 -29.37
N ARG A 189 -94.88 -36.24 -30.24
CA ARG A 189 -95.94 -35.61 -31.03
C ARG A 189 -96.49 -36.57 -32.09
N HIS A 190 -95.65 -37.41 -32.69
CA HIS A 190 -96.07 -38.44 -33.64
C HIS A 190 -96.95 -39.50 -32.93
N GLU A 191 -96.57 -39.93 -31.73
CA GLU A 191 -97.37 -40.87 -30.92
C GLU A 191 -98.72 -40.28 -30.49
N SER A 192 -98.79 -38.98 -30.17
CA SER A 192 -100.05 -38.29 -29.81
C SER A 192 -101.03 -38.07 -30.97
N LYS A 193 -100.59 -38.28 -32.22
CA LYS A 193 -101.39 -38.04 -33.44
C LYS A 193 -102.00 -39.31 -34.03
N ILE A 194 -101.72 -40.49 -33.46
CA ILE A 194 -102.35 -41.74 -33.85
C ILE A 194 -103.74 -41.78 -33.18
N PRO A 195 -104.87 -41.72 -33.92
CA PRO A 195 -106.19 -41.79 -33.31
C PRO A 195 -106.38 -43.18 -32.72
N ASN A 196 -106.62 -43.25 -31.41
CA ASN A 196 -107.00 -44.48 -30.74
C ASN A 196 -108.50 -44.74 -31.02
N GLU A 197 -108.84 -45.15 -32.24
CA GLU A 197 -110.16 -45.68 -32.57
C GLU A 197 -110.11 -47.22 -32.57
N HIS A 198 -110.54 -47.84 -31.47
CA HIS A 198 -111.74 -48.70 -31.44
C HIS A 198 -111.88 -49.42 -30.08
N PRO A 199 -113.09 -49.43 -29.48
CA PRO A 199 -113.38 -50.19 -28.27
C PRO A 199 -113.69 -51.65 -28.62
N ASN A 200 -113.08 -52.61 -27.91
CA ASN A 200 -113.47 -54.01 -28.00
C ASN A 200 -114.10 -54.45 -26.67
N MET A 201 -115.42 -54.65 -26.70
CA MET A 201 -116.23 -55.26 -25.65
C MET A 201 -117.36 -56.06 -26.34
N PRO A 202 -117.97 -57.07 -25.71
CA PRO A 202 -117.41 -58.31 -25.18
C PRO A 202 -118.03 -59.54 -25.90
N LEU A 203 -117.28 -60.64 -26.06
CA LEU A 203 -117.86 -61.93 -26.45
C LEU A 203 -118.54 -62.58 -25.24
N LYS A 204 -119.87 -62.52 -25.21
CA LYS A 204 -120.72 -63.40 -24.39
C LYS A 204 -120.42 -64.86 -24.75
N LYS A 205 -119.92 -65.66 -23.80
CA LYS A 205 -120.03 -67.13 -23.86
C LYS A 205 -121.16 -67.58 -22.94
N ARG A 206 -122.10 -68.32 -23.54
CA ARG A 206 -123.13 -69.13 -22.89
C ARG A 206 -122.49 -70.37 -22.24
N LEU A 207 -123.23 -70.89 -21.26
CA LEU A 207 -123.07 -72.13 -20.47
C LEU A 207 -122.37 -71.92 -19.12
#